data_AF-X0RDB6-F1
#
_entry.id   AF-X0RDB6-F1
#
_cell.length_a   1.000
_cell.length_b   1.000
_cell.length_c   1.000
_cell.angle_alpha   90.00
_cell.angle_beta   90.00
_cell.angle_gamma   90.00
#
_symmetry.space_group_name_H-M   'P 1'
#
loop_
_entity.id
_entity.type
_entity.pdbx_description
1 polymer ?
#
loop_
_entity_poly.entity_id
_entity_poly.type
_entity_poly.pdbx_seq_one_letter_code
_entity_poly.pdbx_strand_id
1 'polypeptide(L)'
;MDSGAPFYNSYRSSDGHYMTVGSVEPRFYTNLLRVLGLQHDLHDLQNDRARWPEAKRRIADVFATKLALNGQHSSPAPKLV
;
A
#
# COMPACT_ATOMS: atom_id res chain seq x y z
N MET A 1 0.82 18.50 -7.49
CA MET A 1 -0.37 17.75 -7.95
C MET A 1 -0.37 16.41 -7.23
N ASP A 2 -1.03 16.31 -6.08
CA ASP A 2 -1.20 15.06 -5.32
C ASP A 2 -2.57 14.42 -5.63
N SER A 3 -2.97 14.47 -6.90
CA SER A 3 -4.33 14.21 -7.40
C SER A 3 -4.76 12.73 -7.39
N GLY A 4 -3.86 11.81 -6.99
CA GLY A 4 -4.16 10.39 -6.89
C GLY A 4 -5.10 10.06 -5.73
N ALA A 5 -6.10 9.22 -5.99
CA ALA A 5 -6.96 8.67 -4.95
C ALA A 5 -6.16 7.75 -4.01
N PRO A 6 -6.52 7.61 -2.72
CA PRO A 6 -5.76 6.77 -1.79
C PRO A 6 -5.63 5.30 -2.23
N PHE A 7 -6.59 4.82 -3.00
CA PHE A 7 -6.66 3.46 -3.54
C PHE A 7 -6.16 3.35 -4.99
N TYR A 8 -5.64 4.44 -5.56
CA TYR A 8 -5.04 4.46 -6.90
C TYR A 8 -3.80 5.37 -6.88
N ASN A 9 -2.71 4.88 -6.26
CA ASN A 9 -1.50 5.65 -5.99
C ASN A 9 -0.29 4.74 -5.74
N SER A 10 0.91 5.31 -5.70
CA SER A 10 2.14 4.62 -5.31
C SER A 10 2.60 5.10 -3.93
N TYR A 11 2.95 4.15 -3.06
CA TYR A 11 3.40 4.39 -1.69
C TYR A 11 4.81 3.86 -1.50
N ARG A 12 5.66 4.63 -0.83
CA ARG A 12 7.02 4.20 -0.52
C ARG A 12 7.01 3.12 0.57
N SER A 13 7.74 2.04 0.36
CA SER A 13 7.95 0.97 1.33
C SER A 13 9.15 1.23 2.24
N SER A 14 9.28 0.46 3.30
CA SER A 14 10.38 0.54 4.27
C SER A 14 11.77 0.25 3.66
N ASP A 15 11.83 -0.53 2.58
CA ASP A 15 13.06 -0.84 1.83
C ASP A 15 13.45 0.27 0.83
N GLY A 16 12.70 1.37 0.81
CA GLY A 16 12.95 2.50 -0.08
C GLY A 16 12.40 2.33 -1.50
N HIS A 17 11.79 1.19 -1.82
CA HIS A 17 11.08 0.97 -3.08
C HIS A 17 9.65 1.56 -3.01
N TYR A 18 8.85 1.33 -4.05
CA TYR A 18 7.46 1.79 -4.14
C TYR A 18 6.52 0.62 -4.44
N MET A 19 5.39 0.60 -3.74
CA MET A 19 4.25 -0.28 -4.02
C MET A 19 3.16 0.52 -4.71
N THR A 20 2.67 0.03 -5.86
CA THR A 20 1.53 0.63 -6.57
C THR A 20 0.23 -0.05 -6.14
N VAL A 21 -0.76 0.78 -5.82
CA VAL A 21 -2.11 0.37 -5.43
C VAL A 21 -3.08 0.78 -6.53
N GLY A 22 -3.97 -0.13 -6.93
CA GLY A 22 -4.99 0.10 -7.96
C GLY A 22 -6.33 -0.55 -7.60
N SER A 23 -6.81 -0.31 -6.38
CA SER A 23 -8.01 -0.95 -5.80
C SER A 23 -9.25 -0.07 -5.97
N VAL A 24 -9.65 0.21 -7.21
CA VAL A 24 -10.76 1.13 -7.53
C VAL A 24 -12.12 0.54 -7.14
N GLU A 25 -12.32 -0.77 -7.32
CA GLU A 25 -13.57 -1.42 -6.97
C GLU A 25 -13.72 -1.55 -5.44
N PRO A 26 -14.90 -1.27 -4.85
CA PRO A 26 -15.08 -1.25 -3.40
C PRO A 26 -14.65 -2.52 -2.67
N ARG A 27 -14.89 -3.70 -3.26
CA ARG A 27 -14.44 -4.98 -2.68
C ARG A 27 -12.92 -5.08 -2.57
N PHE A 28 -12.19 -4.51 -3.54
CA PHE A 28 -10.73 -4.53 -3.53
C PHE A 28 -10.18 -3.48 -2.58
N TYR A 29 -10.84 -2.32 -2.48
CA TYR A 29 -10.51 -1.33 -1.45
C TYR A 29 -10.66 -1.92 -0.04
N THR A 30 -11.78 -2.58 0.25
CA THR A 30 -11.98 -3.28 1.54
C THR A 30 -10.91 -4.34 1.79
N ASN A 31 -10.53 -5.12 0.78
CA ASN A 31 -9.46 -6.11 0.90
C ASN A 31 -8.09 -5.47 1.17
N LEU A 32 -7.76 -4.39 0.46
CA LEU A 32 -6.55 -3.58 0.72
C LEU A 32 -6.53 -3.13 2.17
N LEU A 33 -7.61 -2.50 2.65
CA LEU A 33 -7.69 -2.02 4.02
C LEU A 33 -7.56 -3.15 5.04
N ARG A 34 -8.12 -4.34 4.75
CA ARG A 34 -7.98 -5.51 5.62
C ARG A 34 -6.52 -5.96 5.72
N VAL A 35 -5.82 -6.07 4.59
CA VAL A 35 -4.40 -6.47 4.55
C VAL A 35 -3.53 -5.44 5.29
N LEU A 36 -3.85 -4.15 5.16
CA LEU A 36 -3.15 -3.07 5.85
C LEU A 36 -3.57 -2.91 7.33
N GLY A 37 -4.63 -3.59 7.78
CA GLY A 37 -5.16 -3.45 9.14
C GLY A 37 -5.90 -2.13 9.40
N LEU A 38 -6.38 -1.46 8.34
CA LEU A 38 -7.03 -0.14 8.37
C LEU A 38 -8.54 -0.20 8.09
N GLN A 39 -9.14 -1.40 8.02
CA GLN A 39 -10.54 -1.57 7.64
C GLN A 39 -11.50 -0.76 8.55
N HIS A 40 -11.30 -0.80 9.86
CA HIS A 40 -12.17 -0.08 10.80
C HIS A 40 -12.05 1.44 10.67
N ASP A 41 -10.86 1.94 10.31
CA ASP A 41 -10.57 3.37 10.25
C ASP A 41 -11.01 4.03 8.94
N LEU A 42 -10.95 3.31 7.82
CA LEU A 42 -11.04 3.91 6.48
C LEU A 42 -12.13 3.33 5.57
N HIS A 43 -12.89 2.30 5.98
CA HIS A 43 -13.82 1.58 5.08
C HIS A 43 -14.87 2.48 4.39
N ASP A 44 -15.26 3.58 5.01
CA ASP A 44 -16.24 4.56 4.51
C ASP A 44 -15.60 5.69 3.67
N LEU A 45 -14.27 5.78 3.62
CA LEU A 45 -13.57 6.94 3.06
C LEU A 45 -13.21 6.82 1.58
N GLN A 46 -13.59 5.72 0.92
CA GLN A 46 -13.22 5.50 -0.48
C GLN A 46 -13.65 6.69 -1.37
N ASN A 47 -14.90 7.16 -1.23
CA ASN A 47 -15.43 8.25 -2.05
C ASN A 47 -15.39 9.62 -1.34
N ASP A 48 -14.88 9.70 -0.11
CA ASP A 48 -14.76 10.96 0.64
C ASP A 48 -13.46 11.69 0.29
N ARG A 49 -13.54 12.53 -0.75
CA ARG A 49 -12.42 13.32 -1.24
C ARG A 49 -11.86 14.32 -0.22
N ALA A 50 -12.69 14.79 0.71
CA ALA A 50 -12.23 15.72 1.74
C ALA A 50 -11.31 15.02 2.74
N ARG A 51 -11.54 13.72 2.98
CA ARG A 51 -10.74 12.89 3.88
C ARG A 51 -9.65 12.05 3.19
N TRP A 52 -9.52 12.12 1.87
CA TRP A 52 -8.42 11.48 1.14
C TRP A 52 -7.02 11.83 1.65
N PRO A 53 -6.70 13.06 2.07
CA PRO A 53 -5.39 13.35 2.68
C PRO A 53 -5.11 12.49 3.92
N GLU A 54 -6.12 12.25 4.76
CA GLU A 54 -6.01 11.37 5.93
C GLU A 54 -5.78 9.92 5.52
N ALA A 55 -6.61 9.40 4.60
CA ALA A 55 -6.50 8.03 4.13
C ALA A 55 -5.13 7.75 3.46
N LYS A 56 -4.63 8.69 2.64
CA LYS A 56 -3.30 8.60 2.03
C LYS A 56 -2.20 8.49 3.08
N ARG A 57 -2.25 9.34 4.11
CA ARG A 57 -1.27 9.33 5.20
C ARG A 57 -1.27 7.98 5.93
N ARG A 58 -2.45 7.50 6.33
CA ARG A 58 -2.59 6.21 7.05
C ARG A 58 -2.07 5.03 6.23
N ILE A 59 -2.40 4.99 4.93
CA ILE A 59 -1.93 3.93 4.04
C ILE A 59 -0.40 4.02 3.87
N ALA A 60 0.15 5.22 3.67
CA ALA A 60 1.59 5.44 3.56
C ALA A 60 2.34 4.99 4.83
N ASP A 61 1.83 5.32 6.02
CA ASP A 61 2.42 4.94 7.30
C ASP A 61 2.53 3.41 7.44
N VAL A 62 1.53 2.66 6.96
CA VAL A 62 1.59 1.18 6.96
C VAL A 62 2.60 0.65 5.96
N PHE A 63 2.64 1.16 4.73
CA PHE A 63 3.63 0.73 3.73
C PHE A 63 5.07 1.00 4.20
N ALA A 64 5.31 2.14 4.83
CA ALA A 64 6.62 2.54 5.35
C ALA A 64 7.09 1.71 6.56
N THR A 65 6.20 0.96 7.22
CA THR A 65 6.52 0.20 8.45
C THR A 65 6.45 -1.31 8.29
N LYS A 66 5.60 -1.84 7.40
CA LYS A 66 5.32 -3.30 7.31
C LYS A 66 5.72 -3.96 6.01
N LEU A 67 5.77 -3.21 4.91
CA LEU A 67 6.00 -3.79 3.59
C LEU A 67 7.44 -3.56 3.15
N ALA A 68 8.40 -4.20 3.82
CA ALA A 68 9.61 -4.57 3.10
C ALA A 68 9.17 -5.64 2.09
N LEU A 69 9.54 -5.51 0.81
CA LEU A 69 9.57 -6.68 -0.05
C LEU A 69 10.61 -7.60 0.60
N ASN A 70 10.16 -8.55 1.42
CA ASN A 70 11.01 -9.62 1.90
C ASN A 70 11.52 -10.33 0.65
N GLY A 71 12.72 -9.94 0.21
CA GLY A 71 13.53 -10.64 -0.75
C GLY A 71 13.97 -11.97 -0.15
N GLN A 72 13.03 -12.89 0.04
CA GLN A 72 13.32 -14.31 0.15
C GLN A 72 13.68 -14.81 -1.25
N HIS A 73 14.82 -14.34 -1.77
CA HIS A 73 15.59 -15.05 -2.77
C HIS A 73 17.08 -14.69 -2.64
N SER A 74 17.68 -15.05 -1.50
CA SER A 74 19.08 -15.47 -1.53
C SER A 74 19.13 -16.78 -2.32
N SER A 75 19.18 -16.68 -3.65
CA SER A 75 19.73 -17.78 -4.44
C SER A 75 21.23 -17.72 -4.22
N PRO A 76 21.90 -18.75 -3.69
CA PRO A 76 23.34 -18.84 -3.90
C PRO A 76 23.54 -18.91 -5.41
N ALA A 77 24.38 -18.02 -5.95
CA ALA A 77 24.84 -18.12 -7.33
C ALA A 77 25.35 -19.56 -7.57
N PRO A 78 25.02 -20.21 -8.71
CA PRO A 78 25.58 -21.51 -8.99
C PRO A 78 27.10 -21.38 -9.05
N LYS A 79 27.79 -22.07 -8.15
CA LYS A 79 29.23 -22.31 -8.33
C LYS A 79 29.33 -23.20 -9.56
N LEU A 80 29.79 -22.64 -10.67
CA LEU A 80 30.25 -23.44 -11.79
C LEU A 80 31.39 -24.32 -11.27
N VAL A 81 31.15 -25.63 -11.31
CA VAL A 81 32.18 -26.67 -11.28
C VAL A 81 32.75 -26.85 -12.67
#